data_AF-A0A938FA21-F1
#
_entry.id   AF-A0A938FA21-F1
#
_cell.length_a   1.000
_cell.length_b   1.000
_cell.length_c   1.000
_cell.angle_alpha   90.00
_cell.angle_beta   90.00
_cell.angle_gamma   90.00
#
_symmetry.space_group_name_H-M   'P 1'
#
loop_
_entity.id
_entity.type
_entity.pdbx_description
1 polymer ?
#
loop_
_entity_poly.entity_id
_entity_poly.type
_entity_poly.pdbx_seq_one_letter_code
_entity_poly.pdbx_strand_id
1 'polypeptide(L)'
;MGALLSLTFLFPEVGGRLADSSLRLRKILPFVVLLWAVSTFGSLLATLANLFESSIVSMLDLTTIRSYVTQTALGRLQLIQVLTAVLLLLILGRVRRVGGAFIAYWIATIGVVAPLFQSHTSQASGHGLAIGSLIIHVIAFSSWIGAVASLLFMDEVTRRLVITRVGVIATWSLVAVVLSGSTSSILRLGFSRDWLTTYGALILLKVGLLGFIALTAIKIRKSLADSSLIRFEVALLLLVTAIGSLLSRFTPIVESDYEYDRVKEITGVGMPPEPTWQRLFFEYEADALMLGALVFATALYIRGVVVLARRGDKWPVGRTIAFAIGISLLDYSTSGGLGLYAIFSFQYHMIAHMILSMIAPIFIVLSAPITLALRSLPIGRRKEERGIRGWLIESLHSRLTGIWTNPIVALAIFDGSLFALYFTPLFGDLMSSHFGHLLMNFHFIAAGLLFFHVIVGIDPNPKKVHHLVRVVILLGAISIHAFFSIALQASNTLIDGGYYASLERPWATDLLADQKTGAAIGWAMGEIPIIIALVATFIQWMRSDAREAKRADKNSERDLAEYNEYLSKLAERRKDS
;
A
#
# COMPACT_ATOMS: atom_id res chain seq x y z
N MET A 1 -4.48 -10.74 -12.80
CA MET A 1 -4.81 -10.11 -11.51
C MET A 1 -6.21 -10.47 -11.00
N GLY A 2 -7.29 -10.05 -11.68
CA GLY A 2 -8.67 -10.22 -11.17
C GLY A 2 -9.10 -11.67 -10.84
N ALA A 3 -8.72 -12.66 -11.64
CA ALA A 3 -9.00 -14.08 -11.32
C ALA A 3 -8.36 -14.56 -10.01
N LEU A 4 -7.17 -14.05 -9.67
CA LEU A 4 -6.47 -14.37 -8.42
C LEU A 4 -7.13 -13.70 -7.21
N LEU A 5 -7.67 -12.49 -7.39
CA LEU A 5 -8.51 -11.83 -6.39
C LEU A 5 -9.74 -12.70 -6.09
N SER A 6 -10.40 -13.22 -7.13
CA SER A 6 -11.56 -14.09 -6.99
C SER A 6 -11.24 -15.39 -6.25
N LEU A 7 -10.12 -16.06 -6.59
CA LEU A 7 -9.65 -17.23 -5.84
C LEU A 7 -9.38 -16.92 -4.37
N THR A 8 -8.98 -15.69 -4.07
CA THR A 8 -8.64 -15.29 -2.70
C THR A 8 -9.89 -14.98 -1.85
N PHE A 9 -10.83 -14.21 -2.39
CA PHE A 9 -11.92 -13.63 -1.58
C PHE A 9 -13.33 -14.14 -1.92
N LEU A 10 -13.52 -14.72 -3.10
CA LEU A 10 -14.84 -15.14 -3.60
C LEU A 10 -15.03 -16.65 -3.47
N PHE A 11 -14.11 -17.47 -3.99
CA PHE A 11 -14.32 -18.92 -3.97
C PHE A 11 -14.45 -19.47 -2.53
N PRO A 12 -15.30 -20.49 -2.31
CA PRO A 12 -15.38 -21.19 -1.04
C PRO A 12 -14.05 -21.88 -0.70
N GLU A 13 -13.75 -21.96 0.59
CA GLU A 13 -12.58 -22.65 1.11
C GLU A 13 -12.95 -23.45 2.37
N VAL A 14 -12.10 -24.43 2.69
CA VAL A 14 -12.20 -25.31 3.86
C VAL A 14 -10.85 -25.29 4.56
N GLY A 15 -10.75 -24.72 5.76
CA GLY A 15 -9.51 -24.64 6.53
C GLY A 15 -8.35 -23.93 5.79
N GLY A 16 -8.68 -23.00 4.90
CA GLY A 16 -7.77 -22.25 4.03
C GLY A 16 -7.40 -22.94 2.72
N ARG A 17 -7.89 -24.16 2.44
CA ARG A 17 -7.74 -24.84 1.14
C ARG A 17 -8.88 -24.47 0.22
N LEU A 18 -8.56 -24.17 -1.03
CA LEU A 18 -9.55 -23.84 -2.06
C LEU A 18 -10.45 -25.06 -2.33
N ALA A 19 -11.77 -24.86 -2.34
CA ALA A 19 -12.73 -25.93 -2.61
C ALA A 19 -12.72 -26.35 -4.09
N ASP A 20 -13.32 -27.50 -4.40
CA ASP A 20 -13.36 -28.08 -5.76
C ASP A 20 -14.10 -27.19 -6.77
N SER A 21 -15.01 -26.34 -6.32
CA SER A 21 -15.66 -25.34 -7.17
C SER A 21 -14.67 -24.37 -7.83
N SER A 22 -13.47 -24.19 -7.26
CA SER A 22 -12.40 -23.37 -7.85
C SER A 22 -11.61 -24.06 -8.96
N LEU A 23 -11.75 -25.39 -9.15
CA LEU A 23 -10.90 -26.16 -10.06
C LEU A 23 -10.99 -25.70 -11.51
N ARG A 24 -12.18 -25.33 -11.99
CA ARG A 24 -12.36 -24.84 -13.37
C ARG A 24 -11.52 -23.59 -13.62
N LEU A 25 -11.62 -22.61 -12.72
CA LEU A 25 -10.83 -21.38 -12.81
C LEU A 25 -9.34 -21.66 -12.68
N ARG A 26 -8.93 -22.53 -11.74
CA ARG A 26 -7.52 -22.91 -11.55
C ARG A 26 -6.90 -23.64 -12.74
N LYS A 27 -7.69 -24.40 -13.51
CA LYS A 27 -7.23 -25.05 -14.75
C LYS A 27 -7.01 -24.07 -15.90
N ILE A 28 -7.82 -23.01 -15.98
CA ILE A 28 -7.73 -22.00 -17.05
C ILE A 28 -6.68 -20.94 -16.72
N LEU A 29 -6.44 -20.66 -15.45
CA LEU A 29 -5.57 -19.59 -15.00
C LEU A 29 -4.13 -19.65 -15.57
N PRO A 30 -3.45 -20.81 -15.69
CA PRO A 30 -2.14 -20.90 -16.34
C PRO A 30 -2.16 -20.44 -17.81
N PHE A 31 -3.21 -20.74 -18.57
CA PHE A 31 -3.35 -20.28 -19.96
C PHE A 31 -3.54 -18.76 -20.03
N VAL A 32 -4.31 -18.18 -19.11
CA VAL A 32 -4.49 -16.72 -19.01
C VAL A 32 -3.17 -16.04 -18.67
N VAL A 33 -2.38 -16.60 -17.76
CA VAL A 33 -1.06 -16.05 -17.42
C VAL A 33 -0.05 -16.28 -18.54
N LEU A 34 -0.14 -17.38 -19.30
CA LEU A 34 0.72 -17.63 -20.45
C LEU A 34 0.44 -16.59 -21.54
N LEU A 35 -0.83 -16.33 -21.83
CA LEU A 35 -1.23 -15.28 -22.76
C LEU A 35 -0.72 -13.91 -22.28
N TRP A 36 -0.80 -13.62 -20.99
CA TRP A 36 -0.25 -12.38 -20.44
C TRP A 36 1.28 -12.31 -20.56
N ALA A 37 2.01 -13.40 -20.30
CA ALA A 37 3.46 -13.46 -20.45
C ALA A 37 3.89 -13.24 -21.90
N VAL A 38 3.22 -13.88 -22.86
CA VAL A 38 3.47 -13.70 -24.30
C VAL A 38 3.16 -12.27 -24.73
N SER A 39 2.01 -11.72 -24.31
CA SER A 39 1.62 -10.35 -24.66
C SER A 39 2.56 -9.28 -24.08
N THR A 40 3.05 -9.48 -22.85
CA THR A 40 3.97 -8.52 -22.20
C THR A 40 5.36 -8.57 -22.79
N PHE A 41 5.87 -9.78 -23.09
CA PHE A 41 7.12 -9.92 -23.83
C PHE A 41 7.02 -9.35 -25.25
N GLY A 42 5.92 -9.64 -25.95
CA GLY A 42 5.64 -9.05 -27.26
C GLY A 42 5.52 -7.52 -27.21
N SER A 43 4.93 -6.96 -26.16
CA SER A 43 4.88 -5.50 -25.94
C SER A 43 6.27 -4.90 -25.74
N LEU A 44 7.15 -5.57 -24.98
CA LEU A 44 8.53 -5.13 -24.80
C LEU A 44 9.28 -5.08 -26.14
N LEU A 45 9.16 -6.13 -26.95
CA LEU A 45 9.77 -6.16 -28.28
C LEU A 45 9.15 -5.13 -29.24
N ALA A 46 7.84 -4.90 -29.16
CA ALA A 46 7.18 -3.87 -29.96
C ALA A 46 7.64 -2.45 -29.56
N THR A 47 7.85 -2.19 -28.26
CA THR A 47 8.43 -0.92 -27.80
C THR A 47 9.84 -0.72 -28.34
N LEU A 48 10.68 -1.76 -28.28
CA LEU A 48 12.02 -1.75 -28.89
C LEU A 48 11.97 -1.50 -30.40
N ALA A 49 11.09 -2.22 -31.11
CA ALA A 49 10.93 -2.11 -32.56
C ALA A 49 10.55 -0.69 -32.96
N ASN A 50 9.64 -0.05 -32.21
CA ASN A 50 9.27 1.34 -32.43
C ASN A 50 10.42 2.31 -32.13
N LEU A 51 11.21 2.06 -31.07
CA LEU A 51 12.33 2.93 -30.69
C LEU A 51 13.46 2.93 -31.74
N PHE A 52 13.71 1.78 -32.35
CA PHE A 52 14.74 1.60 -33.38
C PHE A 52 14.18 1.66 -34.81
N GLU A 53 12.91 2.04 -34.99
CA GLU A 53 12.20 2.06 -36.28
C GLU A 53 12.44 0.80 -37.13
N SER A 54 12.41 -0.37 -36.47
CA SER A 54 12.83 -1.65 -37.04
C SER A 54 11.77 -2.72 -36.86
N SER A 55 12.01 -3.92 -37.39
CA SER A 55 11.10 -5.05 -37.24
C SER A 55 11.19 -5.67 -35.83
N ILE A 56 10.09 -6.28 -35.36
CA ILE A 56 10.08 -7.04 -34.09
C ILE A 56 11.12 -8.18 -34.12
N VAL A 57 11.33 -8.80 -35.29
CA VAL A 57 12.27 -9.92 -35.44
C VAL A 57 13.71 -9.48 -35.24
N SER A 58 14.09 -8.30 -35.74
CA SER A 58 15.42 -7.72 -35.51
C SER A 58 15.68 -7.35 -34.04
N MET A 59 14.64 -7.18 -33.23
CA MET A 59 14.77 -6.86 -31.81
C MET A 59 14.92 -8.09 -30.90
N LEU A 60 14.94 -9.31 -31.47
CA LEU A 60 15.20 -10.55 -30.72
C LEU A 60 16.68 -10.72 -30.33
N ASP A 61 17.52 -9.73 -30.60
CA ASP A 61 18.91 -9.69 -30.17
C ASP A 61 19.04 -9.48 -28.64
N LEU A 62 19.80 -10.36 -27.99
CA LEU A 62 19.98 -10.36 -26.54
C LEU A 62 20.73 -9.11 -26.07
N THR A 63 21.65 -8.56 -26.86
CA THR A 63 22.42 -7.37 -26.46
C THR A 63 21.54 -6.14 -26.40
N THR A 64 20.65 -5.98 -27.39
CA THR A 64 19.67 -4.90 -27.47
C THR A 64 18.65 -4.99 -26.33
N ILE A 65 18.07 -6.18 -26.10
CA ILE A 65 17.14 -6.40 -24.99
C ILE A 65 17.81 -6.10 -23.65
N ARG A 66 19.02 -6.63 -23.42
CA ARG A 66 19.76 -6.41 -22.17
C ARG A 66 20.06 -4.93 -21.95
N SER A 67 20.52 -4.22 -22.98
CA SER A 67 20.80 -2.79 -22.89
C SER A 67 19.55 -2.02 -22.49
N TYR A 68 18.43 -2.26 -23.18
CA TYR A 68 17.16 -1.59 -22.91
C TYR A 68 16.64 -1.83 -21.49
N VAL A 69 16.60 -3.09 -21.03
CA VAL A 69 16.03 -3.41 -19.70
C VAL A 69 16.94 -3.01 -18.54
N THR A 70 18.22 -2.69 -18.79
CA THR A 70 19.16 -2.27 -17.75
C THR A 70 19.38 -0.76 -17.73
N GLN A 71 19.36 -0.10 -18.88
CA GLN A 71 19.69 1.32 -19.01
C GLN A 71 18.45 2.23 -18.98
N THR A 72 17.29 1.74 -19.39
CA THR A 72 16.07 2.57 -19.44
C THR A 72 15.13 2.28 -18.28
N ALA A 73 14.49 3.32 -17.73
CA ALA A 73 13.50 3.15 -16.66
C ALA A 73 12.28 2.32 -17.13
N LEU A 74 11.77 2.59 -18.34
CA LEU A 74 10.65 1.83 -18.92
C LEU A 74 11.02 0.35 -19.12
N GLY A 75 12.22 0.07 -19.63
CA GLY A 75 12.69 -1.30 -19.84
C GLY A 75 12.83 -2.08 -18.53
N ARG A 76 13.32 -1.47 -17.45
CA ARG A 76 13.36 -2.08 -16.11
C ARG A 76 11.96 -2.46 -15.62
N LEU A 77 10.98 -1.57 -15.79
CA LEU A 77 9.59 -1.80 -15.35
C LEU A 77 8.86 -2.86 -16.21
N GLN A 78 9.08 -2.86 -17.53
CA GLN A 78 8.57 -3.91 -18.41
C GLN A 78 9.23 -5.27 -18.11
N LEU A 79 10.52 -5.29 -17.75
CA LEU A 79 11.18 -6.51 -17.30
C LEU A 79 10.53 -7.06 -16.03
N ILE A 80 10.22 -6.23 -15.04
CA ILE A 80 9.47 -6.65 -13.83
C ILE A 80 8.13 -7.29 -14.23
N GLN A 81 7.41 -6.70 -15.19
CA GLN A 81 6.16 -7.25 -15.68
C GLN A 81 6.34 -8.64 -16.33
N VAL A 82 7.36 -8.83 -17.17
CA VAL A 82 7.66 -10.14 -17.78
C VAL A 82 8.06 -11.16 -16.71
N LEU A 83 8.98 -10.80 -15.80
CA LEU A 83 9.46 -11.69 -14.74
C LEU A 83 8.34 -12.13 -13.79
N THR A 84 7.43 -11.23 -13.42
CA THR A 84 6.28 -11.58 -12.57
C THR A 84 5.29 -12.50 -13.28
N ALA A 85 5.05 -12.30 -14.58
CA ALA A 85 4.21 -13.20 -15.37
C ALA A 85 4.82 -14.61 -15.47
N VAL A 86 6.13 -14.71 -15.73
CA VAL A 86 6.86 -15.99 -15.76
C VAL A 86 6.87 -16.65 -14.38
N LEU A 87 7.15 -15.91 -13.31
CA LEU A 87 7.10 -16.42 -11.94
C LEU A 87 5.72 -17.01 -11.61
N LEU A 88 4.64 -16.34 -12.02
CA LEU A 88 3.29 -16.83 -11.83
C LEU A 88 3.03 -18.14 -12.54
N LEU A 89 3.49 -18.31 -13.79
CA LEU A 89 3.39 -19.59 -14.50
C LEU A 89 4.02 -20.75 -13.72
N LEU A 90 5.17 -20.51 -13.09
CA LEU A 90 5.89 -21.52 -12.33
C LEU A 90 5.18 -21.91 -11.03
N ILE A 91 4.55 -20.96 -10.34
CA ILE A 91 3.95 -21.21 -9.02
C ILE A 91 2.47 -21.61 -9.08
N LEU A 92 1.71 -21.20 -10.11
CA LEU A 92 0.26 -21.34 -10.16
C LEU A 92 -0.22 -22.80 -10.06
N GLY A 93 0.50 -23.75 -10.66
CA GLY A 93 0.18 -25.18 -10.57
C GLY A 93 0.20 -25.72 -9.13
N ARG A 94 0.94 -25.06 -8.22
CA ARG A 94 1.09 -25.44 -6.81
C ARG A 94 0.12 -24.70 -5.87
N VAL A 95 -0.60 -23.68 -6.34
CA VAL A 95 -1.52 -22.90 -5.53
C VAL A 95 -2.79 -23.70 -5.21
N ARG A 96 -2.84 -24.28 -4.00
CA ARG A 96 -4.00 -25.03 -3.47
C ARG A 96 -4.68 -24.35 -2.28
N ARG A 97 -4.04 -23.33 -1.70
CA ARG A 97 -4.51 -22.60 -0.52
C ARG A 97 -4.80 -21.14 -0.90
N VAL A 98 -5.77 -20.54 -0.22
CA VAL A 98 -6.11 -19.11 -0.40
C VAL A 98 -4.92 -18.21 -0.11
N GLY A 99 -4.08 -18.51 0.89
CA GLY A 99 -2.85 -17.75 1.15
C GLY A 99 -1.88 -17.75 -0.04
N GLY A 100 -1.76 -18.86 -0.77
CA GLY A 100 -0.98 -18.90 -2.02
C GLY A 100 -1.62 -18.08 -3.14
N ALA A 101 -2.96 -18.06 -3.22
CA ALA A 101 -3.68 -17.22 -4.18
C ALA A 101 -3.54 -15.73 -3.86
N PHE A 102 -3.50 -15.35 -2.58
CA PHE A 102 -3.28 -13.99 -2.11
C PHE A 102 -1.87 -13.48 -2.46
N ILE A 103 -0.84 -14.30 -2.24
CA ILE A 103 0.53 -13.96 -2.66
C ILE A 103 0.60 -13.80 -4.19
N ALA A 104 0.04 -14.75 -4.93
CA ALA A 104 -0.01 -14.68 -6.39
C ALA A 104 -0.78 -13.44 -6.88
N TYR A 105 -1.86 -13.04 -6.20
CA TYR A 105 -2.59 -11.80 -6.50
C TYR A 105 -1.67 -10.58 -6.41
N TRP A 106 -0.91 -10.42 -5.33
CA TRP A 106 0.02 -9.30 -5.18
C TRP A 106 1.17 -9.32 -6.18
N ILE A 107 1.73 -10.50 -6.51
CA ILE A 107 2.73 -10.63 -7.59
C ILE A 107 2.13 -10.16 -8.92
N ALA A 108 0.88 -10.55 -9.22
CA ALA A 108 0.19 -10.11 -10.43
C ALA A 108 -0.09 -8.60 -10.43
N THR A 109 -0.44 -8.02 -9.28
CA THR A 109 -0.64 -6.58 -9.15
C THR A 109 0.67 -5.82 -9.41
N ILE A 110 1.80 -6.25 -8.83
CA ILE A 110 3.12 -5.65 -9.09
C ILE A 110 3.44 -5.68 -10.59
N GLY A 111 3.25 -6.84 -11.24
CA GLY A 111 3.52 -6.97 -12.68
C GLY A 111 2.61 -6.13 -13.58
N VAL A 112 1.34 -5.97 -13.21
CA VAL A 112 0.39 -5.12 -13.97
C VAL A 112 0.70 -3.64 -13.78
N VAL A 113 1.08 -3.24 -12.57
CA VAL A 113 1.28 -1.82 -12.20
C VAL A 113 2.65 -1.30 -12.62
N ALA A 114 3.70 -2.11 -12.60
CA ALA A 114 5.08 -1.68 -12.87
C ALA A 114 5.23 -0.76 -14.10
N PRO A 115 4.82 -1.13 -15.33
CA PRO A 115 5.00 -0.26 -16.49
C PRO A 115 4.12 0.99 -16.48
N LEU A 116 3.07 1.05 -15.64
CA LEU A 116 2.19 2.23 -15.57
C LEU A 116 2.89 3.45 -14.97
N PHE A 117 3.95 3.25 -14.19
CA PHE A 117 4.78 4.34 -13.66
C PHE A 117 5.53 5.14 -14.74
N GLN A 118 5.60 4.63 -15.98
CA GLN A 118 6.24 5.29 -17.11
C GLN A 118 5.26 5.51 -18.28
N SER A 119 3.95 5.63 -17.98
CA SER A 119 2.95 5.86 -19.04
C SER A 119 3.05 7.28 -19.61
N HIS A 120 2.84 7.43 -20.93
CA HIS A 120 2.90 8.68 -21.70
C HIS A 120 1.95 9.82 -21.27
N THR A 121 1.23 9.66 -20.17
CA THR A 121 0.43 10.74 -19.56
C THR A 121 1.28 11.77 -18.84
N SER A 122 2.61 11.60 -18.83
CA SER A 122 3.62 12.44 -18.17
C SER A 122 3.72 13.87 -18.72
N GLN A 123 3.20 14.15 -19.92
CA GLN A 123 3.23 15.48 -20.53
C GLN A 123 2.12 16.42 -20.02
N ALA A 124 1.10 15.90 -19.31
CA ALA A 124 0.04 16.70 -18.72
C ALA A 124 0.49 17.36 -17.41
N SER A 125 -0.12 18.51 -17.04
CA SER A 125 0.04 19.09 -15.71
C SER A 125 -0.44 18.12 -14.61
N GLY A 126 0.27 18.07 -13.48
CA GLY A 126 -0.05 17.15 -12.37
C GLY A 126 0.38 15.70 -12.61
N HIS A 127 1.68 15.48 -12.80
CA HIS A 127 2.27 14.16 -13.09
C HIS A 127 1.89 13.08 -12.05
N GLY A 128 1.96 13.41 -10.76
CA GLY A 128 1.58 12.52 -9.66
C GLY A 128 0.09 12.17 -9.67
N LEU A 129 -0.78 13.13 -9.98
CA LEU A 129 -2.21 12.89 -10.15
C LEU A 129 -2.51 11.97 -11.34
N ALA A 130 -1.86 12.20 -12.48
CA ALA A 130 -2.08 11.43 -13.70
C ALA A 130 -1.67 9.96 -13.53
N ILE A 131 -0.44 9.70 -13.07
CA ILE A 131 0.07 8.34 -12.89
C ILE A 131 -0.69 7.62 -11.78
N GLY A 132 -0.87 8.27 -10.62
CA GLY A 132 -1.57 7.64 -9.50
C GLY A 132 -3.03 7.30 -9.81
N SER A 133 -3.74 8.19 -10.52
CA SER A 133 -5.11 7.91 -10.95
C SER A 133 -5.16 6.74 -11.94
N LEU A 134 -4.22 6.64 -12.89
CA LEU A 134 -4.13 5.52 -13.82
C LEU A 134 -3.90 4.19 -13.09
N ILE A 135 -3.00 4.15 -12.11
CA ILE A 135 -2.73 2.94 -11.31
C ILE A 135 -3.98 2.49 -10.57
N ILE A 136 -4.66 3.42 -9.88
CA ILE A 136 -5.93 3.13 -9.19
C ILE A 136 -6.98 2.63 -10.19
N HIS A 137 -7.09 3.27 -11.35
CA HIS A 137 -8.03 2.89 -12.40
C HIS A 137 -7.82 1.44 -12.85
N VAL A 138 -6.58 1.07 -13.17
CA VAL A 138 -6.24 -0.28 -13.67
C VAL A 138 -6.47 -1.34 -12.60
N ILE A 139 -6.06 -1.09 -11.34
CA ILE A 139 -6.29 -2.02 -10.23
C ILE A 139 -7.79 -2.21 -9.99
N ALA A 140 -8.56 -1.13 -9.90
CA ALA A 140 -9.99 -1.18 -9.66
C ALA A 140 -10.73 -1.90 -10.81
N PHE A 141 -10.46 -1.51 -12.05
CA PHE A 141 -11.14 -2.07 -13.21
C PHE A 141 -10.80 -3.56 -13.42
N SER A 142 -9.52 -3.93 -13.26
CA SER A 142 -9.10 -5.33 -13.34
C SER A 142 -9.70 -6.20 -12.21
N SER A 143 -9.89 -5.62 -11.02
CA SER A 143 -10.57 -6.28 -9.90
C SER A 143 -12.05 -6.49 -10.19
N TRP A 144 -12.71 -5.49 -10.78
CA TRP A 144 -14.12 -5.59 -11.19
C TRP A 144 -14.33 -6.67 -12.24
N ILE A 145 -13.58 -6.63 -13.34
CA ILE A 145 -13.66 -7.64 -14.42
C ILE A 145 -13.42 -9.03 -13.84
N GLY A 146 -12.39 -9.20 -13.01
CA GLY A 146 -12.09 -10.48 -12.38
C GLY A 146 -13.20 -11.01 -11.48
N ALA A 147 -13.81 -10.14 -10.68
CA ALA A 147 -14.89 -10.51 -9.79
C ALA A 147 -16.13 -10.98 -10.58
N VAL A 148 -16.54 -10.24 -11.61
CA VAL A 148 -17.71 -10.59 -12.44
C VAL A 148 -17.44 -11.81 -13.31
N ALA A 149 -16.31 -11.84 -14.03
CA ALA A 149 -15.95 -12.96 -14.90
C ALA A 149 -15.79 -14.27 -14.12
N SER A 150 -15.39 -14.21 -12.85
CA SER A 150 -15.27 -15.42 -12.01
C SER A 150 -16.59 -16.15 -11.79
N LEU A 151 -17.74 -15.44 -11.85
CA LEU A 151 -19.06 -16.04 -11.71
C LEU A 151 -19.36 -17.06 -12.81
N LEU A 152 -18.79 -16.88 -14.02
CA LEU A 152 -18.94 -17.81 -15.14
C LEU A 152 -18.31 -19.19 -14.85
N PHE A 153 -17.35 -19.25 -13.93
CA PHE A 153 -16.66 -20.48 -13.54
C PHE A 153 -17.26 -21.15 -12.30
N MET A 154 -18.32 -20.56 -11.73
CA MET A 154 -19.01 -21.05 -10.54
C MET A 154 -20.31 -21.76 -10.91
N ASP A 155 -20.67 -22.77 -10.13
CA ASP A 155 -22.00 -23.37 -10.10
C ASP A 155 -23.01 -22.44 -9.41
N GLU A 156 -24.31 -22.70 -9.58
CA GLU A 156 -25.37 -21.82 -9.08
C GLU A 156 -25.32 -21.63 -7.56
N VAL A 157 -25.03 -22.69 -6.81
CA VAL A 157 -24.95 -22.64 -5.34
C VAL A 157 -23.81 -21.72 -4.91
N THR A 158 -22.63 -21.88 -5.52
CA THR A 158 -21.49 -21.00 -5.24
C THR A 158 -21.79 -19.56 -5.65
N ARG A 159 -22.44 -19.30 -6.79
CA ARG A 159 -22.79 -17.94 -7.23
C ARG A 159 -23.69 -17.22 -6.22
N ARG A 160 -24.74 -17.89 -5.75
CA ARG A 160 -25.66 -17.33 -4.73
C ARG A 160 -24.91 -16.95 -3.46
N LEU A 161 -23.91 -17.74 -3.08
CA LEU A 161 -23.07 -17.49 -1.90
C LEU A 161 -22.12 -16.30 -2.06
N VAL A 162 -21.64 -16.00 -3.28
CA VAL A 162 -20.61 -14.96 -3.52
C VAL A 162 -21.15 -13.62 -4.01
N ILE A 163 -22.38 -13.57 -4.52
CA ILE A 163 -22.89 -12.40 -5.24
C ILE A 163 -22.81 -11.10 -4.43
N THR A 164 -23.04 -11.16 -3.12
CA THR A 164 -22.92 -9.98 -2.24
C THR A 164 -21.49 -9.46 -2.19
N ARG A 165 -20.49 -10.35 -2.11
CA ARG A 165 -19.06 -9.96 -2.11
C ARG A 165 -18.64 -9.42 -3.48
N VAL A 166 -19.08 -10.04 -4.57
CA VAL A 166 -18.87 -9.52 -5.93
C VAL A 166 -19.48 -8.13 -6.06
N GLY A 167 -20.69 -7.93 -5.55
CA GLY A 167 -21.37 -6.65 -5.56
C GLY A 167 -20.60 -5.56 -4.81
N VAL A 168 -20.04 -5.88 -3.64
CA VAL A 168 -19.17 -4.97 -2.89
C VAL A 168 -17.93 -4.62 -3.71
N ILE A 169 -17.18 -5.61 -4.21
CA ILE A 169 -15.96 -5.37 -5.01
C ILE A 169 -16.27 -4.51 -6.23
N ALA A 170 -17.34 -4.83 -6.97
CA ALA A 170 -17.78 -4.08 -8.14
C ALA A 170 -18.18 -2.64 -7.80
N THR A 171 -18.87 -2.39 -6.68
CA THR A 171 -19.24 -1.03 -6.25
C THR A 171 -18.01 -0.20 -5.89
N TRP A 172 -17.07 -0.74 -5.10
CA TRP A 172 -15.82 -0.04 -4.80
C TRP A 172 -14.98 0.22 -6.06
N SER A 173 -14.93 -0.76 -6.95
CA SER A 173 -14.21 -0.63 -8.21
C SER A 173 -14.84 0.41 -9.14
N LEU A 174 -16.18 0.46 -9.21
CA LEU A 174 -16.91 1.47 -9.97
C LEU A 174 -16.59 2.88 -9.46
N VAL A 175 -16.66 3.10 -8.15
CA VAL A 175 -16.34 4.41 -7.54
C VAL A 175 -14.90 4.80 -7.88
N ALA A 176 -13.93 3.90 -7.70
CA ALA A 176 -12.54 4.16 -8.01
C ALA A 176 -12.31 4.45 -9.51
N VAL A 177 -12.94 3.69 -10.41
CA VAL A 177 -12.86 3.87 -11.87
C VAL A 177 -13.48 5.19 -12.32
N VAL A 178 -14.61 5.59 -11.73
CA VAL A 178 -15.26 6.87 -12.01
C VAL A 178 -14.37 8.02 -11.54
N LEU A 179 -13.93 8.02 -10.28
CA LEU A 179 -13.08 9.09 -9.75
C LEU A 179 -11.78 9.23 -10.53
N SER A 180 -11.03 8.13 -10.72
CA SER A 180 -9.78 8.15 -11.50
C SER A 180 -10.00 8.50 -12.98
N GLY A 181 -11.08 8.01 -13.58
CA GLY A 181 -11.42 8.30 -14.97
C GLY A 181 -11.81 9.77 -15.17
N SER A 182 -12.55 10.36 -14.24
CA SER A 182 -12.88 11.77 -14.21
C SER A 182 -11.63 12.63 -14.06
N THR A 183 -10.75 12.31 -13.09
CA THR A 183 -9.46 13.00 -12.94
C THR A 183 -8.65 12.95 -14.23
N SER A 184 -8.47 11.76 -14.83
CA SER A 184 -7.71 11.65 -16.07
C SER A 184 -8.36 12.38 -17.25
N SER A 185 -9.70 12.44 -17.33
CA SER A 185 -10.40 13.13 -18.42
C SER A 185 -10.28 14.65 -18.29
N ILE A 186 -10.42 15.16 -17.06
CA ILE A 186 -10.28 16.60 -16.75
C ILE A 186 -8.83 17.05 -16.97
N LEU A 187 -7.84 16.26 -16.52
CA LEU A 187 -6.42 16.60 -16.75
C LEU A 187 -6.04 16.64 -18.22
N ARG A 188 -6.75 15.91 -19.09
CA ARG A 188 -6.46 15.86 -20.54
C ARG A 188 -7.25 16.86 -21.36
N LEU A 189 -8.54 17.05 -21.07
CA LEU A 189 -9.44 17.87 -21.89
C LEU A 189 -9.86 19.18 -21.21
N GLY A 190 -9.61 19.34 -19.91
CA GLY A 190 -10.07 20.49 -19.14
C GLY A 190 -11.57 20.77 -19.34
N PHE A 191 -11.91 22.06 -19.37
CA PHE A 191 -13.26 22.56 -19.70
C PHE A 191 -13.26 23.20 -21.11
N SER A 192 -12.70 22.51 -22.10
CA SER A 192 -12.53 23.02 -23.46
C SER A 192 -13.62 22.50 -24.43
N ARG A 193 -13.52 22.88 -25.71
CA ARG A 193 -14.35 22.31 -26.79
C ARG A 193 -13.92 20.89 -27.20
N ASP A 194 -12.81 20.37 -26.66
CA ASP A 194 -12.24 19.08 -27.06
C ASP A 194 -13.12 17.89 -26.69
N TRP A 195 -14.09 18.08 -25.78
CA TRP A 195 -15.15 17.12 -25.49
C TRP A 195 -16.02 16.76 -26.69
N LEU A 196 -16.08 17.63 -27.71
CA LEU A 196 -16.84 17.42 -28.94
C LEU A 196 -16.05 16.68 -30.04
N THR A 197 -14.76 16.41 -29.82
CA THR A 197 -13.92 15.65 -30.75
C THR A 197 -14.25 14.15 -30.71
N THR A 198 -13.75 13.38 -31.67
CA THR A 198 -13.85 11.90 -31.64
C THR A 198 -13.28 11.32 -30.35
N TYR A 199 -12.21 11.91 -29.82
CA TYR A 199 -11.61 11.49 -28.55
C TYR A 199 -12.55 11.76 -27.36
N GLY A 200 -13.11 12.97 -27.28
CA GLY A 200 -14.11 13.33 -26.27
C GLY A 200 -15.37 12.45 -26.35
N ALA A 201 -15.86 12.17 -27.55
CA ALA A 201 -16.99 11.27 -27.78
C ALA A 201 -16.72 9.84 -27.31
N LEU A 202 -15.50 9.30 -27.52
CA LEU A 202 -15.11 7.99 -27.00
C LEU A 202 -15.05 7.96 -25.46
N ILE A 203 -14.63 9.05 -24.81
CA ILE A 203 -14.70 9.18 -23.35
C ILE A 203 -16.15 9.17 -22.87
N LEU A 204 -17.02 9.98 -23.50
CA LEU A 204 -18.45 10.02 -23.17
C LEU A 204 -19.13 8.66 -23.38
N LEU A 205 -18.79 7.96 -24.46
CA LEU A 205 -19.25 6.59 -24.71
C LEU A 205 -18.79 5.64 -23.59
N LYS A 206 -17.52 5.71 -23.19
CA LYS A 206 -16.98 4.90 -22.10
C LYS A 206 -17.72 5.17 -20.79
N VAL A 207 -17.98 6.43 -20.46
CA VAL A 207 -18.76 6.85 -19.28
C VAL A 207 -20.20 6.33 -19.36
N GLY A 208 -20.85 6.47 -20.52
CA GLY A 208 -22.21 5.98 -20.75
C GLY A 208 -22.33 4.46 -20.59
N LEU A 209 -21.38 3.70 -21.16
CA LEU A 209 -21.30 2.24 -20.99
C LEU A 209 -21.10 1.85 -19.53
N LEU A 210 -20.22 2.54 -18.79
CA LEU A 210 -20.01 2.28 -17.36
C LEU A 210 -21.28 2.57 -16.53
N GLY A 211 -21.99 3.66 -16.82
CA GLY A 211 -23.29 3.98 -16.21
C GLY A 211 -24.34 2.91 -16.51
N PHE A 212 -24.41 2.45 -17.76
CA PHE A 212 -25.32 1.38 -18.16
C PHE A 212 -25.02 0.05 -17.46
N ILE A 213 -23.74 -0.34 -17.35
CA ILE A 213 -23.31 -1.51 -16.57
C ILE A 213 -23.73 -1.35 -15.10
N ALA A 214 -23.50 -0.19 -14.49
CA ALA A 214 -23.86 0.06 -13.10
C ALA A 214 -25.38 -0.08 -12.83
N LEU A 215 -26.23 0.41 -13.74
CA LEU A 215 -27.68 0.31 -13.65
C LEU A 215 -28.18 -1.13 -13.87
N THR A 216 -27.62 -1.81 -14.86
CA THR A 216 -28.01 -3.20 -15.19
C THR A 216 -27.49 -4.20 -14.16
N ALA A 217 -26.33 -3.94 -13.52
CA ALA A 217 -25.76 -4.79 -12.48
C ALA A 217 -26.75 -5.07 -11.33
N ILE A 218 -27.65 -4.13 -10.99
CA ILE A 218 -28.68 -4.35 -9.97
C ILE A 218 -29.68 -5.43 -10.41
N LYS A 219 -30.10 -5.43 -11.68
CA LYS A 219 -31.00 -6.45 -12.25
C LYS A 219 -30.31 -7.80 -12.37
N ILE A 220 -29.06 -7.81 -12.85
CA ILE A 220 -28.24 -9.03 -13.00
C ILE A 220 -28.03 -9.70 -11.64
N ARG A 221 -27.78 -8.92 -10.58
CA ARG A 221 -27.60 -9.43 -9.21
C ARG A 221 -28.87 -10.04 -8.61
N LYS A 222 -30.06 -9.69 -9.11
CA LYS A 222 -31.32 -10.32 -8.71
C LYS A 222 -31.60 -11.61 -9.49
N SER A 223 -31.11 -11.72 -10.73
CA SER A 223 -31.27 -12.90 -11.59
C SER A 223 -30.04 -13.83 -11.51
N LEU A 224 -29.89 -14.50 -10.35
CA LEU A 224 -28.70 -15.29 -10.01
C LEU A 224 -28.50 -16.56 -10.86
N ALA A 225 -29.55 -17.00 -11.56
CA ALA A 225 -29.55 -18.22 -12.37
C ALA A 225 -29.10 -17.98 -13.83
N ASP A 226 -29.19 -16.74 -14.34
CA ASP A 226 -29.02 -16.48 -15.76
C ASP A 226 -27.56 -16.19 -16.15
N SER A 227 -26.90 -17.20 -16.71
CA SER A 227 -25.53 -17.08 -17.24
C SER A 227 -25.41 -16.16 -18.45
N SER A 228 -26.50 -15.87 -19.17
CA SER A 228 -26.49 -14.98 -20.33
C SER A 228 -26.25 -13.52 -19.91
N LEU A 229 -26.89 -13.08 -18.82
CA LEU A 229 -26.73 -11.74 -18.26
C LEU A 229 -25.30 -11.49 -17.75
N ILE A 230 -24.69 -12.50 -17.10
CA ILE A 230 -23.29 -12.40 -16.65
C ILE A 230 -22.34 -12.32 -17.86
N ARG A 231 -22.57 -13.14 -18.91
CA ARG A 231 -21.78 -13.06 -20.15
C ARG A 231 -21.92 -11.69 -20.82
N PHE A 232 -23.12 -11.11 -20.81
CA PHE A 232 -23.38 -9.78 -21.32
C PHE A 232 -22.63 -8.69 -20.53
N GLU A 233 -22.66 -8.74 -19.18
CA GLU A 233 -21.89 -7.80 -18.34
C GLU A 233 -20.38 -7.91 -18.60
N VAL A 234 -19.85 -9.13 -18.69
CA VAL A 234 -18.43 -9.37 -19.02
C VAL A 234 -18.09 -8.83 -20.42
N ALA A 235 -18.95 -9.05 -21.41
CA ALA A 235 -18.74 -8.54 -22.77
C ALA A 235 -18.70 -7.00 -22.80
N LEU A 236 -19.60 -6.32 -22.07
CA LEU A 236 -19.57 -4.86 -21.94
C LEU A 236 -18.30 -4.36 -21.25
N LEU A 237 -17.85 -5.02 -20.19
CA LEU A 237 -16.59 -4.66 -19.53
C LEU A 237 -15.37 -4.86 -20.44
N LEU A 238 -15.36 -5.91 -21.28
CA LEU A 238 -14.34 -6.13 -22.30
C LEU A 238 -14.40 -5.06 -23.40
N LEU A 239 -15.60 -4.63 -23.82
CA LEU A 239 -15.78 -3.52 -24.75
C LEU A 239 -15.22 -2.21 -24.18
N VAL A 240 -15.52 -1.90 -22.91
CA VAL A 240 -14.95 -0.74 -22.20
C VAL A 240 -13.42 -0.83 -22.14
N THR A 241 -12.87 -2.03 -21.97
CA THR A 241 -11.42 -2.27 -22.00
C THR A 241 -10.84 -1.98 -23.40
N ALA A 242 -11.50 -2.45 -24.46
CA ALA A 242 -11.08 -2.20 -25.84
C ALA A 242 -11.11 -0.71 -26.20
N ILE A 243 -12.18 0.01 -25.83
CA ILE A 243 -12.27 1.47 -26.00
C ILE A 243 -11.15 2.17 -25.21
N GLY A 244 -10.90 1.75 -23.97
CA GLY A 244 -9.79 2.27 -23.16
C GLY A 244 -8.42 2.06 -23.80
N SER A 245 -8.19 0.88 -24.40
CA SER A 245 -6.96 0.58 -25.13
C SER A 245 -6.80 1.43 -26.39
N LEU A 246 -7.90 1.78 -27.08
CA LEU A 246 -7.88 2.68 -28.23
C LEU A 246 -7.58 4.12 -27.78
N LEU A 247 -8.25 4.60 -26.73
CA LEU A 247 -8.00 5.92 -26.15
C LEU A 247 -6.55 6.11 -25.69
N SER A 248 -5.89 5.04 -25.25
CA SER A 248 -4.46 5.08 -24.88
C SER A 248 -3.51 5.25 -26.07
N ARG A 249 -3.96 4.99 -27.31
CA ARG A 249 -3.15 5.14 -28.53
C ARG A 249 -3.35 6.49 -29.22
N PHE A 250 -4.53 7.09 -29.04
CA PHE A 250 -4.95 8.30 -29.74
C PHE A 250 -5.10 9.49 -28.79
N THR A 251 -4.13 9.71 -27.91
CA THR A 251 -4.13 10.89 -27.03
C THR A 251 -4.02 12.16 -27.89
N PRO A 252 -4.93 13.15 -27.72
CA PRO A 252 -4.85 14.40 -28.46
C PRO A 252 -3.49 15.05 -28.19
N ILE A 253 -2.79 15.43 -29.26
CA ILE A 253 -1.55 16.20 -29.14
C ILE A 253 -2.00 17.59 -28.67
N VAL A 254 -1.56 17.98 -27.47
CA VAL A 254 -1.74 19.36 -27.03
C VAL A 254 -0.71 20.17 -27.81
N GLU A 255 -1.15 20.89 -28.84
CA GLU A 255 -0.35 21.93 -29.51
C GLU A 255 -0.20 23.13 -28.56
N SER A 256 0.52 22.93 -27.46
CA SER A 256 1.10 24.03 -26.69
C SER A 256 2.57 24.12 -27.09
N ASP A 257 3.11 25.33 -27.22
CA ASP A 257 4.57 25.53 -27.28
C ASP A 257 5.20 24.77 -26.12
N TYR A 258 5.77 23.60 -26.42
CA TYR A 258 6.39 22.75 -25.41
C TYR A 258 7.72 23.41 -25.06
N GLU A 259 7.67 24.32 -24.09
CA GLU A 259 8.86 24.89 -23.49
C GLU A 259 9.53 23.78 -22.68
N TYR A 260 10.70 23.34 -23.14
CA TYR A 260 11.44 22.26 -22.50
C TYR A 260 11.83 22.67 -21.07
N ASP A 261 11.19 22.04 -20.09
CA ASP A 261 11.50 22.19 -18.67
C ASP A 261 12.24 20.93 -18.19
N ARG A 262 13.57 21.03 -18.09
CA ARG A 262 14.44 19.94 -17.62
C ARG A 262 14.01 19.42 -16.24
N VAL A 263 13.67 20.32 -15.33
CA VAL A 263 13.33 19.97 -13.95
C VAL A 263 12.04 19.14 -13.95
N LYS A 264 11.03 19.59 -14.68
CA LYS A 264 9.77 18.87 -14.84
C LYS A 264 9.95 17.52 -15.53
N GLU A 265 10.88 17.38 -16.46
CA GLU A 265 11.20 16.08 -17.06
C GLU A 265 11.86 15.10 -16.08
N ILE A 266 12.66 15.59 -15.14
CA ILE A 266 13.32 14.75 -14.11
C ILE A 266 12.34 14.38 -12.99
N THR A 267 11.58 15.35 -12.48
CA THR A 267 10.80 15.20 -11.25
C THR A 267 9.30 14.98 -11.49
N GLY A 268 8.82 15.27 -12.69
CA GLY A 268 7.39 15.35 -13.03
C GLY A 268 6.72 16.67 -12.62
N VAL A 269 7.41 17.56 -11.91
CA VAL A 269 6.87 18.81 -11.37
C VAL A 269 7.83 19.96 -11.67
N GLY A 270 7.30 21.10 -12.14
CA GLY A 270 8.13 22.28 -12.40
C GLY A 270 8.82 22.78 -11.11
N MET A 271 9.98 23.44 -11.27
CA MET A 271 10.73 23.99 -10.14
C MET A 271 9.85 24.95 -9.32
N PRO A 272 9.56 24.66 -8.04
CA PRO A 272 8.77 25.57 -7.23
C PRO A 272 9.60 26.82 -6.88
N PRO A 273 8.95 27.96 -6.63
CA PRO A 273 9.59 29.13 -6.06
C PRO A 273 10.25 28.84 -4.69
N GLU A 274 11.02 29.79 -4.15
CA GLU A 274 11.67 29.63 -2.84
C GLU A 274 10.65 29.26 -1.74
N PRO A 275 10.97 28.29 -0.87
CA PRO A 275 10.08 27.90 0.22
C PRO A 275 9.83 29.07 1.18
N THR A 276 8.55 29.37 1.39
CA THR A 276 8.09 30.27 2.45
C THR A 276 7.14 29.53 3.36
N TRP A 277 6.86 30.05 4.56
CA TRP A 277 5.87 29.44 5.45
C TRP A 277 4.51 29.27 4.79
N GLN A 278 4.06 30.26 4.01
CA GLN A 278 2.81 30.16 3.27
C GLN A 278 2.84 29.01 2.27
N ARG A 279 3.92 28.88 1.50
CA ARG A 279 4.05 27.82 0.50
C ARG A 279 4.14 26.44 1.13
N LEU A 280 4.97 26.30 2.17
CA LEU A 280 5.13 25.03 2.88
C LEU A 280 3.81 24.50 3.44
N PHE A 281 2.98 25.36 4.04
CA PHE A 281 1.72 24.92 4.66
C PHE A 281 0.54 24.82 3.69
N PHE A 282 0.51 25.59 2.60
CA PHE A 282 -0.68 25.71 1.75
C PHE A 282 -0.50 25.30 0.30
N GLU A 283 0.73 25.16 -0.22
CA GLU A 283 0.92 24.52 -1.53
C GLU A 283 0.55 23.04 -1.43
N TYR A 284 0.06 22.49 -2.54
CA TYR A 284 -0.45 21.13 -2.58
C TYR A 284 -0.25 20.55 -3.97
N GLU A 285 0.64 19.56 -4.07
CA GLU A 285 0.90 18.79 -5.28
C GLU A 285 0.44 17.35 -5.04
N ALA A 286 -0.77 17.05 -5.52
CA ALA A 286 -1.48 15.85 -5.14
C ALA A 286 -0.84 14.56 -5.72
N ASP A 287 -0.45 13.63 -4.85
CA ASP A 287 -0.13 12.26 -5.26
C ASP A 287 -1.41 11.42 -5.24
N ALA A 288 -1.98 11.13 -6.41
CA ALA A 288 -3.25 10.41 -6.50
C ALA A 288 -3.17 8.98 -5.93
N LEU A 289 -2.00 8.33 -6.00
CA LEU A 289 -1.85 6.96 -5.50
C LEU A 289 -1.84 6.95 -3.98
N MET A 290 -1.06 7.86 -3.36
CA MET A 290 -1.05 8.01 -1.91
C MET A 290 -2.42 8.46 -1.40
N LEU A 291 -3.02 9.48 -2.01
CA LEU A 291 -4.37 9.93 -1.67
C LEU A 291 -5.40 8.80 -1.78
N GLY A 292 -5.38 8.03 -2.86
CA GLY A 292 -6.26 6.88 -3.04
C GLY A 292 -6.06 5.83 -1.95
N ALA A 293 -4.81 5.53 -1.57
CA ALA A 293 -4.51 4.60 -0.49
C ALA A 293 -5.01 5.11 0.88
N LEU A 294 -4.80 6.40 1.17
CA LEU A 294 -5.23 7.05 2.41
C LEU A 294 -6.76 7.16 2.52
N VAL A 295 -7.44 7.51 1.43
CA VAL A 295 -8.91 7.50 1.34
C VAL A 295 -9.44 6.09 1.54
N PHE A 296 -8.82 5.08 0.92
CA PHE A 296 -9.23 3.69 1.09
C PHE A 296 -9.04 3.21 2.53
N ALA A 297 -7.88 3.49 3.15
CA ALA A 297 -7.63 3.18 4.56
C ALA A 297 -8.64 3.87 5.48
N THR A 298 -8.93 5.15 5.23
CA THR A 298 -9.91 5.95 5.98
C THR A 298 -11.31 5.35 5.87
N ALA A 299 -11.73 4.97 4.68
CA ALA A 299 -13.04 4.40 4.47
C ALA A 299 -13.19 3.02 5.13
N LEU A 300 -12.12 2.20 5.15
CA LEU A 300 -12.10 0.94 5.91
C LEU A 300 -12.18 1.19 7.42
N TYR A 301 -11.44 2.17 7.94
CA TYR A 301 -11.44 2.53 9.36
C TYR A 301 -12.83 3.03 9.80
N ILE A 302 -13.40 3.99 9.07
CA ILE A 302 -14.75 4.52 9.33
C ILE A 302 -15.79 3.39 9.26
N ARG A 303 -15.72 2.51 8.25
CA ARG A 303 -16.60 1.35 8.15
C ARG A 303 -16.49 0.45 9.38
N GLY A 304 -15.28 0.21 9.87
CA GLY A 304 -15.04 -0.56 11.09
C GLY A 304 -15.73 0.07 12.31
N VAL A 305 -15.57 1.38 12.50
CA VAL A 305 -16.20 2.14 13.60
C VAL A 305 -17.73 2.10 13.48
N VAL A 306 -18.28 2.34 12.29
CA VAL A 306 -19.73 2.30 12.04
C VAL A 306 -20.32 0.92 12.32
N VAL A 307 -19.61 -0.16 11.94
CA VAL A 307 -20.05 -1.53 12.22
C VAL A 307 -20.10 -1.81 13.72
N LEU A 308 -19.13 -1.32 14.49
CA LEU A 308 -19.15 -1.47 15.96
C LEU A 308 -20.27 -0.63 16.60
N ALA A 309 -20.40 0.62 16.19
CA ALA A 309 -21.45 1.51 16.71
C ALA A 309 -22.85 0.95 16.46
N ARG A 310 -23.12 0.41 15.27
CA ARG A 310 -24.40 -0.25 14.93
C ARG A 310 -24.67 -1.52 15.73
N ARG A 311 -23.64 -2.16 16.28
CA ARG A 311 -23.77 -3.31 17.20
C ARG A 311 -23.98 -2.90 18.65
N GLY A 312 -23.90 -1.60 18.97
CA GLY A 312 -23.95 -1.08 20.35
C GLY A 312 -22.59 -1.06 21.05
N ASP A 313 -21.50 -1.39 20.35
CA ASP A 313 -20.15 -1.36 20.90
C ASP A 313 -19.60 0.08 20.89
N LYS A 314 -19.04 0.52 22.03
CA LYS A 314 -18.32 1.80 22.11
C LYS A 314 -16.90 1.67 21.54
N TRP A 315 -16.53 2.61 20.67
CA TRP A 315 -15.15 2.80 20.20
C TRP A 315 -14.58 4.11 20.78
N PRO A 316 -13.39 4.10 21.40
CA PRO A 316 -12.83 5.31 21.99
C PRO A 316 -12.56 6.40 20.94
N VAL A 317 -13.13 7.60 21.13
CA VAL A 317 -13.00 8.73 20.19
C VAL A 317 -11.53 9.12 19.97
N GLY A 318 -10.70 9.05 21.03
CA GLY A 318 -9.27 9.32 20.93
C GLY A 318 -8.53 8.46 19.90
N ARG A 319 -8.99 7.21 19.65
CA ARG A 319 -8.41 6.36 18.60
C ARG A 319 -8.75 6.88 17.21
N THR A 320 -9.98 7.35 17.01
CA THR A 320 -10.40 7.96 15.73
C THR A 320 -9.68 9.29 15.48
N ILE A 321 -9.46 10.10 16.52
CA ILE A 321 -8.66 11.34 16.42
C ILE A 321 -7.21 11.00 16.06
N ALA A 322 -6.60 10.02 16.73
CA ALA A 322 -5.24 9.58 16.40
C ALA A 322 -5.15 9.08 14.94
N PHE A 323 -6.12 8.29 14.49
CA PHE A 323 -6.19 7.85 13.09
C PHE A 323 -6.23 9.04 12.11
N ALA A 324 -7.10 10.02 12.37
CA ALA A 324 -7.24 11.20 11.53
C ALA A 324 -5.94 12.01 11.47
N ILE A 325 -5.30 12.26 12.62
CA ILE A 325 -3.99 12.94 12.67
C ILE A 325 -2.95 12.18 11.87
N GLY A 326 -2.85 10.86 12.07
CA GLY A 326 -1.90 10.01 11.35
C GLY A 326 -2.11 10.09 9.83
N ILE A 327 -3.34 9.96 9.35
CA ILE A 327 -3.67 10.06 7.92
C ILE A 327 -3.37 11.46 7.36
N SER A 328 -3.71 12.53 8.08
CA SER A 328 -3.41 13.90 7.66
C SER A 328 -1.91 14.17 7.57
N LEU A 329 -1.12 13.62 8.50
CA LEU A 329 0.34 13.76 8.46
C LEU A 329 0.96 13.00 7.29
N LEU A 330 0.45 11.79 6.98
CA LEU A 330 0.86 11.05 5.79
C LEU A 330 0.55 11.85 4.52
N ASP A 331 -0.68 12.37 4.39
CA ASP A 331 -1.07 13.16 3.21
C ASP A 331 -0.23 14.44 3.08
N TYR A 332 -0.04 15.19 4.16
CA TYR A 332 0.73 16.43 4.13
C TYR A 332 2.20 16.19 3.73
N SER A 333 2.78 15.08 4.18
CA SER A 333 4.19 14.76 3.89
C SER A 333 4.41 14.22 2.49
N THR A 334 3.38 13.74 1.79
CA THR A 334 3.48 13.24 0.41
C THR A 334 2.92 14.19 -0.63
N SER A 335 1.82 14.89 -0.29
CA SER A 335 1.01 15.67 -1.21
C SER A 335 0.98 17.16 -0.87
N GLY A 336 1.26 17.54 0.38
CA GLY A 336 1.31 18.95 0.80
C GLY A 336 2.59 19.65 0.33
N GLY A 337 2.73 20.93 0.67
CA GLY A 337 3.92 21.71 0.35
C GLY A 337 5.19 21.03 0.83
N LEU A 338 5.16 20.39 2.00
CA LEU A 338 6.28 19.59 2.48
C LEU A 338 6.69 18.45 1.52
N GLY A 339 5.71 17.70 1.00
CA GLY A 339 5.96 16.65 0.00
C GLY A 339 6.50 17.21 -1.32
N LEU A 340 6.01 18.38 -1.74
CA LEU A 340 6.52 19.09 -2.92
C LEU A 340 7.99 19.49 -2.75
N TYR A 341 8.34 20.21 -1.69
CA TYR A 341 9.72 20.67 -1.47
C TYR A 341 10.70 19.53 -1.17
N ALA A 342 10.22 18.39 -0.64
CA ALA A 342 11.04 17.20 -0.41
C ALA A 342 11.68 16.63 -1.70
N ILE A 343 11.08 16.90 -2.87
CA ILE A 343 11.63 16.49 -4.16
C ILE A 343 12.88 17.30 -4.52
N PHE A 344 12.99 18.55 -4.05
CA PHE A 344 13.98 19.52 -4.50
C PHE A 344 15.10 19.79 -3.49
N SER A 345 14.90 19.48 -2.20
CA SER A 345 15.88 19.75 -1.15
C SER A 345 15.93 18.65 -0.09
N PHE A 346 17.15 18.33 0.33
CA PHE A 346 17.42 17.26 1.28
C PHE A 346 16.88 17.56 2.68
N GLN A 347 16.89 18.82 3.11
CA GLN A 347 16.37 19.17 4.43
C GLN A 347 14.85 18.93 4.51
N TYR A 348 14.09 19.29 3.47
CA TYR A 348 12.65 19.03 3.41
C TYR A 348 12.35 17.56 3.20
N HIS A 349 13.17 16.86 2.41
CA HIS A 349 13.14 15.41 2.31
C HIS A 349 13.25 14.77 3.69
N MET A 350 14.23 15.18 4.50
CA MET A 350 14.39 14.65 5.84
C MET A 350 13.19 14.95 6.74
N ILE A 351 12.64 16.17 6.72
CA ILE A 351 11.42 16.50 7.48
C ILE A 351 10.25 15.57 7.07
N ALA A 352 9.98 15.44 5.77
CA ALA A 352 8.92 14.60 5.24
C ALA A 352 9.09 13.15 5.68
N HIS A 353 10.27 12.57 5.50
CA HIS A 353 10.54 11.19 5.85
C HIS A 353 10.54 10.92 7.36
N MET A 354 10.91 11.88 8.20
CA MET A 354 10.74 11.76 9.66
C MET A 354 9.27 11.76 10.07
N ILE A 355 8.41 12.56 9.42
CA ILE A 355 6.96 12.49 9.65
C ILE A 355 6.41 11.15 9.19
N LEU A 356 6.78 10.69 7.99
CA LEU A 356 6.31 9.42 7.41
C LEU A 356 6.74 8.19 8.23
N SER A 357 7.95 8.20 8.80
CA SER A 357 8.51 7.05 9.52
C SER A 357 8.32 7.08 11.03
N MET A 358 8.12 8.25 11.63
CA MET A 358 8.06 8.38 13.09
C MET A 358 6.73 8.93 13.57
N ILE A 359 6.42 10.17 13.19
CA ILE A 359 5.31 10.90 13.79
C ILE A 359 3.97 10.30 13.35
N ALA A 360 3.73 10.15 12.05
CA ALA A 360 2.48 9.60 11.55
C ALA A 360 2.23 8.14 11.99
N PRO A 361 3.23 7.23 11.92
CA PRO A 361 3.06 5.86 12.40
C PRO A 361 2.68 5.73 13.87
N ILE A 362 3.20 6.58 14.77
CA ILE A 362 2.79 6.59 16.18
C ILE A 362 1.28 6.80 16.30
N PHE A 363 0.74 7.81 15.62
CA PHE A 363 -0.69 8.10 15.65
C PHE A 363 -1.54 6.99 15.02
N ILE A 364 -1.10 6.39 13.91
CA ILE A 364 -1.79 5.25 13.29
C ILE A 364 -1.78 4.02 14.19
N VAL A 365 -0.67 3.72 14.86
CA VAL A 365 -0.60 2.57 15.79
C VAL A 365 -1.50 2.79 17.01
N LEU A 366 -1.55 4.01 17.54
CA LEU A 366 -2.42 4.38 18.66
C LEU A 366 -3.92 4.31 18.31
N SER A 367 -4.28 4.33 17.02
CA SER A 367 -5.67 4.13 16.60
C SER A 367 -6.16 2.68 16.67
N ALA A 368 -5.29 1.72 17.03
CA ALA A 368 -5.61 0.28 17.12
C ALA A 368 -6.28 -0.31 15.85
N PRO A 369 -5.73 -0.08 14.64
CA PRO A 369 -6.35 -0.50 13.39
C PRO A 369 -6.53 -2.03 13.32
N ILE A 370 -5.60 -2.83 13.87
CA ILE A 370 -5.70 -4.29 13.84
C ILE A 370 -6.83 -4.76 14.78
N THR A 371 -6.95 -4.16 15.96
CA THR A 371 -8.06 -4.42 16.90
C THR A 371 -9.40 -4.07 16.26
N LEU A 372 -9.50 -2.92 15.59
CA LEU A 372 -10.71 -2.51 14.90
C LEU A 372 -11.09 -3.51 13.80
N ALA A 373 -10.10 -3.94 13.01
CA ALA A 373 -10.29 -4.95 11.97
C ALA A 373 -10.77 -6.29 12.56
N LEU A 374 -10.13 -6.77 13.63
CA LEU A 374 -10.51 -8.03 14.29
C LEU A 374 -11.93 -7.98 14.90
N ARG A 375 -12.41 -6.81 15.33
CA ARG A 375 -13.76 -6.65 15.90
C ARG A 375 -14.85 -6.41 14.84
N SER A 376 -14.50 -5.85 13.68
CA SER A 376 -15.46 -5.46 12.63
C SER A 376 -15.52 -6.40 11.43
N LEU A 377 -14.43 -7.11 11.10
CA LEU A 377 -14.38 -7.99 9.93
C LEU A 377 -15.35 -9.18 10.06
N PRO A 378 -16.00 -9.59 8.94
CA PRO A 378 -16.92 -10.71 8.95
C PRO A 378 -16.18 -12.04 9.17
N ILE A 379 -16.88 -12.97 9.83
CA ILE A 379 -16.48 -14.38 9.93
C ILE A 379 -16.71 -15.11 8.58
N GLY A 380 -16.20 -16.33 8.46
CA GLY A 380 -16.44 -17.19 7.29
C GLY A 380 -17.93 -17.42 7.03
N ARG A 381 -18.30 -17.71 5.77
CA ARG A 381 -19.71 -17.92 5.39
C ARG A 381 -20.26 -19.23 5.94
N ARG A 382 -19.37 -20.19 6.18
CA ARG A 382 -19.63 -21.50 6.78
C ARG A 382 -18.66 -21.73 7.92
N LYS A 383 -18.94 -22.68 8.81
CA LYS A 383 -18.08 -23.00 9.95
C LYS A 383 -16.69 -23.48 9.52
N GLU A 384 -16.59 -24.15 8.37
CA GLU A 384 -15.33 -24.67 7.84
C GLU A 384 -14.52 -23.60 7.08
N GLU A 385 -15.16 -22.48 6.74
CA GLU A 385 -14.51 -21.35 6.07
C GLU A 385 -13.85 -20.44 7.11
N ARG A 386 -12.55 -20.20 6.97
CA ARG A 386 -11.77 -19.29 7.82
C ARG A 386 -12.20 -17.82 7.62
N GLY A 387 -12.45 -17.41 6.38
CA GLY A 387 -12.90 -16.05 6.05
C GLY A 387 -11.87 -14.95 6.35
N ILE A 388 -12.19 -13.69 6.02
CA ILE A 388 -11.23 -12.56 6.08
C ILE A 388 -10.69 -12.33 7.50
N ARG A 389 -11.57 -12.38 8.52
CA ARG A 389 -11.15 -12.27 9.92
C ARG A 389 -10.23 -13.42 10.33
N GLY A 390 -10.55 -14.65 9.96
CA GLY A 390 -9.71 -15.81 10.29
C GLY A 390 -8.36 -15.77 9.56
N TRP A 391 -8.30 -15.22 8.34
CA TRP A 391 -7.05 -14.96 7.63
C TRP A 391 -6.20 -13.92 8.35
N LEU A 392 -6.80 -12.83 8.82
CA LEU A 392 -6.08 -11.84 9.63
C LEU A 392 -5.51 -12.47 10.91
N ILE A 393 -6.30 -13.28 11.63
CA ILE A 393 -5.83 -14.00 12.83
C ILE A 393 -4.66 -14.93 12.50
N GLU A 394 -4.77 -15.73 11.43
CA GLU A 394 -3.71 -16.64 11.01
C GLU A 394 -2.43 -15.88 10.62
N SER A 395 -2.57 -14.79 9.86
CA SER A 395 -1.46 -13.95 9.47
C SER A 395 -0.76 -13.37 10.68
N LEU A 396 -1.52 -12.89 11.68
CA LEU A 396 -0.94 -12.41 12.93
C LEU A 396 -0.15 -13.52 13.62
N HIS A 397 -0.69 -14.75 13.76
CA HIS A 397 0.02 -15.85 14.43
C HIS A 397 1.05 -16.59 13.56
N SER A 398 1.35 -16.08 12.36
CA SER A 398 2.29 -16.75 11.44
C SER A 398 3.74 -16.63 11.93
N ARG A 399 4.59 -17.59 11.51
CA ARG A 399 6.04 -17.57 11.80
C ARG A 399 6.71 -16.30 11.26
N LEU A 400 6.29 -15.85 10.07
CA LEU A 400 6.83 -14.64 9.46
C LEU A 400 6.53 -13.43 10.34
N THR A 401 5.28 -13.26 10.77
CA THR A 401 4.92 -12.16 11.68
C THR A 401 5.74 -12.22 12.95
N GLY A 402 5.94 -13.40 13.55
CA GLY A 402 6.81 -13.54 14.72
C GLY A 402 8.29 -13.19 14.50
N ILE A 403 8.79 -13.24 13.26
CA ILE A 403 10.13 -12.76 12.89
C ILE A 403 10.11 -11.24 12.76
N TRP A 404 9.19 -10.70 11.96
CA TRP A 404 9.09 -9.25 11.70
C TRP A 404 8.77 -8.46 12.97
N THR A 405 7.93 -8.99 13.87
CA THR A 405 7.58 -8.34 15.14
C THR A 405 8.57 -8.60 16.27
N ASN A 406 9.71 -9.26 15.99
CA ASN A 406 10.83 -9.29 16.92
C ASN A 406 11.41 -7.86 17.05
N PRO A 407 11.61 -7.33 18.27
CA PRO A 407 12.05 -5.95 18.45
C PRO A 407 13.42 -5.64 17.85
N ILE A 408 14.35 -6.61 17.79
CA ILE A 408 15.67 -6.41 17.16
C ILE A 408 15.52 -6.34 15.64
N VAL A 409 14.65 -7.19 15.07
CA VAL A 409 14.37 -7.17 13.62
C VAL A 409 13.67 -5.87 13.24
N ALA A 410 12.68 -5.44 14.03
CA ALA A 410 11.99 -4.17 13.84
C ALA A 410 12.97 -2.97 13.92
N LEU A 411 13.88 -2.97 14.90
CA LEU A 411 14.94 -1.96 15.02
C LEU A 411 15.88 -1.98 13.81
N ALA A 412 16.32 -3.16 13.38
CA ALA A 412 17.20 -3.32 12.23
C ALA A 412 16.56 -2.85 10.91
N ILE A 413 15.24 -3.04 10.76
CA ILE A 413 14.50 -2.51 9.61
C ILE A 413 14.34 -1.00 9.73
N PHE A 414 14.02 -0.50 10.92
CA PHE A 414 13.81 0.91 11.15
C PHE A 414 15.10 1.72 10.95
N ASP A 415 16.12 1.51 11.79
CA ASP A 415 17.37 2.27 11.71
C ASP A 415 18.34 1.71 10.68
N GLY A 416 18.46 0.38 10.57
CA GLY A 416 19.41 -0.23 9.63
C GLY A 416 19.08 0.08 8.17
N SER A 417 17.81 0.32 7.85
CA SER A 417 17.43 0.79 6.50
C SER A 417 17.88 2.22 6.20
N LEU A 418 18.03 3.09 7.22
CA LEU A 418 18.61 4.43 7.03
C LEU A 418 20.05 4.32 6.52
N PHE A 419 20.86 3.46 7.14
CA PHE A 419 22.23 3.25 6.70
C PHE A 419 22.28 2.65 5.29
N ALA A 420 21.42 1.67 5.01
CA ALA A 420 21.35 1.07 3.69
C ALA A 420 20.93 2.09 2.61
N LEU A 421 20.00 2.99 2.92
CA LEU A 421 19.52 3.98 1.97
C LEU A 421 20.55 5.09 1.72
N TYR A 422 21.05 5.73 2.78
CA TYR A 422 21.81 6.97 2.68
C TYR A 422 23.35 6.78 2.61
N PHE A 423 23.89 5.62 2.98
CA PHE A 423 25.32 5.30 2.83
C PHE A 423 25.61 4.34 1.66
N THR A 424 24.64 4.14 0.77
CA THR A 424 24.84 3.44 -0.50
C THR A 424 24.27 4.29 -1.64
N PRO A 425 24.49 3.93 -2.92
CA PRO A 425 23.88 4.63 -4.06
C PRO A 425 22.35 4.60 -4.09
N LEU A 426 21.71 3.83 -3.21
CA LEU A 426 20.26 3.59 -3.21
C LEU A 426 19.45 4.88 -3.07
N PHE A 427 19.91 5.85 -2.28
CA PHE A 427 19.20 7.14 -2.15
C PHE A 427 19.12 7.88 -3.49
N GLY A 428 20.24 8.07 -4.18
CA GLY A 428 20.26 8.70 -5.50
C GLY A 428 19.45 7.93 -6.54
N ASP A 429 19.57 6.60 -6.57
CA ASP A 429 18.82 5.72 -7.48
C ASP A 429 17.30 5.83 -7.28
N LEU A 430 16.84 5.85 -6.02
CA LEU A 430 15.42 5.95 -5.69
C LEU A 430 14.88 7.36 -5.91
N MET A 431 15.63 8.42 -5.56
CA MET A 431 15.22 9.81 -5.83
C MET A 431 15.08 10.09 -7.32
N SER A 432 15.97 9.53 -8.16
CA SER A 432 15.99 9.75 -9.60
C SER A 432 14.84 9.08 -10.37
N SER A 433 13.91 8.39 -9.68
CA SER A 433 12.74 7.80 -10.31
C SER A 433 11.49 7.94 -9.44
N HIS A 434 10.37 8.33 -10.05
CA HIS A 434 9.10 8.44 -9.33
C HIS A 434 8.70 7.13 -8.62
N PHE A 435 8.90 5.98 -9.29
CA PHE A 435 8.67 4.66 -8.69
C PHE A 435 9.59 4.40 -7.48
N GLY A 436 10.86 4.78 -7.58
CA GLY A 436 11.83 4.65 -6.49
C GLY A 436 11.47 5.51 -5.28
N HIS A 437 11.10 6.78 -5.51
CA HIS A 437 10.67 7.69 -4.46
C HIS A 437 9.40 7.19 -3.74
N LEU A 438 8.44 6.67 -4.50
CA LEU A 438 7.24 6.06 -3.94
C LEU A 438 7.57 4.81 -3.09
N LEU A 439 8.46 3.95 -3.58
CA LEU A 439 8.91 2.76 -2.83
C LEU A 439 9.58 3.17 -1.52
N MET A 440 10.39 4.22 -1.56
CA MET A 440 11.01 4.82 -0.39
C MET A 440 9.95 5.32 0.62
N ASN A 441 8.96 6.09 0.17
CA ASN A 441 7.83 6.54 1.02
C ASN A 441 7.11 5.36 1.69
N PHE A 442 6.74 4.33 0.91
CA PHE A 442 6.08 3.14 1.48
C PHE A 442 6.97 2.39 2.47
N HIS A 443 8.26 2.27 2.19
CA HIS A 443 9.21 1.64 3.11
C HIS A 443 9.28 2.39 4.44
N PHE A 444 9.42 3.72 4.42
CA PHE A 444 9.48 4.53 5.64
C PHE A 444 8.20 4.43 6.48
N ILE A 445 7.03 4.49 5.83
CA ILE A 445 5.74 4.29 6.50
C ILE A 445 5.68 2.88 7.10
N ALA A 446 6.05 1.85 6.35
CA ALA A 446 5.98 0.46 6.80
C ALA A 446 6.97 0.16 7.94
N ALA A 447 8.20 0.64 7.86
CA ALA A 447 9.23 0.50 8.87
C ALA A 447 8.80 1.18 10.18
N GLY A 448 8.29 2.41 10.09
CA GLY A 448 7.72 3.13 11.21
C GLY A 448 6.54 2.41 11.86
N LEU A 449 5.55 2.00 11.05
CA LEU A 449 4.38 1.26 11.55
C LEU A 449 4.82 -0.03 12.25
N LEU A 450 5.79 -0.76 11.71
CA LEU A 450 6.31 -1.98 12.31
C LEU A 450 7.00 -1.69 13.65
N PHE A 451 7.94 -0.74 13.69
CA PHE A 451 8.70 -0.41 14.89
C PHE A 451 7.79 0.08 16.02
N PHE A 452 6.94 1.08 15.75
CA PHE A 452 6.04 1.62 16.75
C PHE A 452 4.93 0.64 17.14
N HIS A 453 4.51 -0.27 16.26
CA HIS A 453 3.62 -1.38 16.62
C HIS A 453 4.26 -2.33 17.65
N VAL A 454 5.56 -2.64 17.50
CA VAL A 454 6.26 -3.55 18.42
C VAL A 454 6.53 -2.88 19.77
N ILE A 455 6.89 -1.59 19.78
CA ILE A 455 7.29 -0.89 21.00
C ILE A 455 6.08 -0.29 21.74
N VAL A 456 5.28 0.54 21.08
CA VAL A 456 4.20 1.32 21.70
C VAL A 456 2.81 0.72 21.45
N GLY A 457 2.71 -0.17 20.46
CA GLY A 457 1.44 -0.70 19.98
C GLY A 457 0.54 -1.31 21.05
N ILE A 458 -0.73 -0.93 20.97
CA ILE A 458 -1.84 -1.47 21.77
C ILE A 458 -2.56 -2.63 21.07
N ASP A 459 -2.24 -2.85 19.79
CA ASP A 459 -2.78 -3.94 18.99
C ASP A 459 -2.17 -5.30 19.39
N PRO A 460 -2.85 -6.42 19.10
CA PRO A 460 -2.35 -7.74 19.45
C PRO A 460 -1.04 -8.07 18.73
N ASN A 461 -0.02 -8.48 19.48
CA ASN A 461 1.26 -8.98 18.97
C ASN A 461 1.39 -10.49 19.29
N PRO A 462 1.90 -11.34 18.38
CA PRO A 462 2.08 -12.78 18.62
C PRO A 462 2.87 -13.13 19.87
N LYS A 463 3.86 -12.31 20.21
CA LYS A 463 4.66 -12.45 21.42
C LYS A 463 4.64 -11.13 22.18
N LYS A 464 4.27 -11.19 23.46
CA LYS A 464 4.36 -10.01 24.34
C LYS A 464 5.83 -9.73 24.62
N VAL A 465 6.32 -8.59 24.14
CA VAL A 465 7.67 -8.11 24.47
C VAL A 465 7.64 -7.48 25.86
N HIS A 466 8.53 -7.93 26.75
CA HIS A 466 8.69 -7.40 28.10
C HIS A 466 9.05 -5.91 28.06
N HIS A 467 8.52 -5.12 28.99
CA HIS A 467 8.70 -3.66 28.98
C HIS A 467 10.18 -3.23 29.03
N LEU A 468 11.00 -3.90 29.84
CA LEU A 468 12.45 -3.66 29.90
C LEU A 468 13.13 -3.81 28.53
N VAL A 469 12.77 -4.85 27.76
CA VAL A 469 13.34 -5.06 26.42
C VAL A 469 12.96 -3.90 25.50
N ARG A 470 11.72 -3.40 25.59
CA ARG A 470 11.28 -2.24 24.81
C ARG A 470 12.08 -0.98 25.18
N VAL A 471 12.30 -0.75 26.47
CA VAL A 471 13.14 0.36 26.97
C VAL A 471 14.56 0.27 26.40
N VAL A 472 15.19 -0.90 26.49
CA VAL A 472 16.55 -1.11 25.95
C VAL A 472 16.59 -0.89 24.44
N ILE A 473 15.59 -1.38 23.71
CA ILE A 473 15.49 -1.20 22.25
C ILE A 473 15.29 0.27 21.87
N LEU A 474 14.51 1.03 22.64
CA LEU A 474 14.35 2.47 22.43
C LEU A 474 15.64 3.25 22.69
N LEU A 475 16.38 2.90 23.76
CA LEU A 475 17.70 3.50 24.01
C LEU A 475 18.70 3.15 22.91
N GLY A 476 18.64 1.92 22.39
CA GLY A 476 19.39 1.49 21.22
C GLY A 476 19.03 2.31 19.97
N ALA A 477 17.73 2.51 19.71
CA ALA A 477 17.24 3.29 18.58
C ALA A 477 17.72 4.74 18.64
N ILE A 478 17.59 5.40 19.80
CA ILE A 478 18.14 6.74 20.07
C ILE A 478 19.62 6.77 19.69
N SER A 479 20.41 5.83 20.22
CA SER A 479 21.86 5.83 20.01
C SER A 479 22.24 5.60 18.54
N ILE A 480 21.59 4.66 17.87
CA ILE A 480 21.86 4.32 16.47
C ILE A 480 21.44 5.47 15.55
N HIS A 481 20.27 6.05 15.78
CA HIS A 481 19.75 7.14 14.96
C HIS A 481 20.56 8.44 15.16
N ALA A 482 20.95 8.77 16.40
CA ALA A 482 21.87 9.87 16.68
C ALA A 482 23.21 9.69 15.96
N PHE A 483 23.78 8.49 15.99
CA PHE A 483 25.00 8.19 15.27
C PHE A 483 24.84 8.36 13.75
N PHE A 484 23.72 7.88 13.18
CA PHE A 484 23.39 8.09 11.77
C PHE A 484 23.41 9.57 11.39
N SER A 485 22.71 10.41 12.15
CA SER A 485 22.63 11.84 11.87
C SER A 485 23.98 12.55 12.02
N ILE A 486 24.77 12.21 13.05
CA ILE A 486 26.12 12.77 13.24
C ILE A 486 27.03 12.37 12.08
N ALA A 487 26.99 11.10 11.65
CA ALA A 487 27.78 10.63 10.52
C ALA A 487 27.40 11.35 9.22
N LEU A 488 26.10 11.56 8.98
CA LEU A 488 25.62 12.31 7.81
C LEU A 488 26.01 13.79 7.88
N GLN A 489 25.96 14.41 9.06
CA GLN A 489 26.37 15.80 9.27
C GLN A 489 27.89 15.98 9.11
N ALA A 490 28.68 14.98 9.50
CA ALA A 490 30.13 14.96 9.33
C ALA A 490 30.57 14.67 7.89
N SER A 491 29.67 14.19 7.03
CA SER A 491 29.95 13.93 5.62
C SER A 491 30.32 15.23 4.89
N ASN A 492 31.35 15.15 4.05
CA ASN A 492 31.78 16.23 3.15
C ASN A 492 31.48 15.92 1.68
N THR A 493 30.74 14.85 1.42
CA THR A 493 30.29 14.46 0.08
C THR A 493 28.77 14.40 0.05
N LEU A 494 28.19 14.77 -1.10
CA LEU A 494 26.77 14.63 -1.34
C LEU A 494 26.41 13.15 -1.50
N ILE A 495 25.37 12.71 -0.80
CA ILE A 495 24.92 11.30 -0.80
C ILE A 495 23.87 11.00 -1.88
N ASP A 496 23.40 12.03 -2.58
CA ASP A 496 22.30 12.00 -3.55
C ASP A 496 22.70 11.50 -4.94
N GLY A 497 23.98 11.15 -5.14
CA GLY A 497 24.49 10.72 -6.44
C GLY A 497 24.42 11.79 -7.53
N GLY A 498 24.30 13.08 -7.17
CA GLY A 498 24.18 14.19 -8.10
C GLY A 498 22.74 14.54 -8.50
N TYR A 499 21.73 13.89 -7.91
CA TYR A 499 20.32 14.17 -8.17
C TYR A 499 19.96 15.66 -7.94
N TYR A 500 20.22 16.23 -6.77
CA TYR A 500 19.91 17.63 -6.47
C TYR A 500 20.74 18.60 -7.29
N ALA A 501 21.99 18.24 -7.63
CA ALA A 501 22.82 19.03 -8.52
C ALA A 501 22.21 19.14 -9.93
N SER A 502 21.57 18.07 -10.42
CA SER A 502 20.92 18.04 -11.74
C SER A 502 19.68 18.95 -11.86
N LEU A 503 19.08 19.33 -10.72
CA LEU A 503 17.89 20.18 -10.69
C LEU A 503 18.20 21.67 -10.86
N GLU A 504 19.46 22.10 -10.67
CA GLU A 504 19.89 23.50 -10.81
C GLU A 504 18.98 24.50 -10.07
N ARG A 505 18.56 24.15 -8.84
CA ARG A 505 17.61 24.96 -8.05
C ARG A 505 18.13 26.39 -7.80
N PRO A 506 17.27 27.42 -7.94
CA PRO A 506 17.70 28.82 -7.79
C PRO A 506 17.80 29.26 -6.32
N TRP A 507 17.28 28.47 -5.39
CA TRP A 507 17.29 28.70 -3.94
C TRP A 507 17.98 27.53 -3.23
N ALA A 508 18.55 27.78 -2.05
CA ALA A 508 19.34 26.79 -1.30
C ALA A 508 20.45 26.13 -2.16
N THR A 509 21.24 26.95 -2.86
CA THR A 509 22.25 26.51 -3.84
C THR A 509 23.43 25.75 -3.24
N ASP A 510 23.74 25.94 -1.96
CA ASP A 510 24.71 25.12 -1.23
C ASP A 510 24.08 23.77 -0.84
N LEU A 511 24.30 22.76 -1.71
CA LEU A 511 23.77 21.41 -1.54
C LEU A 511 24.35 20.71 -0.29
N LEU A 512 25.60 21.00 0.07
CA LEU A 512 26.23 20.36 1.22
C LEU A 512 25.70 20.95 2.54
N ALA A 513 25.47 22.26 2.59
CA ALA A 513 24.81 22.91 3.71
C ALA A 513 23.35 22.42 3.87
N ASP A 514 22.62 22.23 2.77
CA ASP A 514 21.28 21.64 2.76
C ASP A 514 21.29 20.21 3.33
N GLN A 515 22.26 19.38 2.93
CA GLN A 515 22.44 18.03 3.48
C GLN A 515 22.74 18.05 4.99
N LYS A 516 23.67 18.89 5.44
CA LYS A 516 24.05 19.01 6.85
C LYS A 516 22.90 19.54 7.71
N THR A 517 22.07 20.42 7.16
CA THR A 517 20.83 20.89 7.79
C THR A 517 19.82 19.77 7.90
N GLY A 518 19.60 19.00 6.83
CA GLY A 518 18.77 17.80 6.87
C GLY A 518 19.25 16.80 7.93
N ALA A 519 20.57 16.55 8.02
CA ALA A 519 21.13 15.69 9.06
C ALA A 519 20.81 16.17 10.49
N ALA A 520 20.94 17.47 10.75
CA ALA A 520 20.60 18.08 12.04
C ALA A 520 19.09 17.95 12.37
N ILE A 521 18.23 18.14 11.36
CA ILE A 521 16.79 17.96 11.50
C ILE A 521 16.44 16.50 11.80
N GLY A 522 17.04 15.57 11.06
CA GLY A 522 16.85 14.13 11.27
C GLY A 522 17.18 13.73 12.71
N TRP A 523 18.24 14.29 13.28
CA TRP A 523 18.56 14.10 14.69
C TRP A 523 17.47 14.63 15.62
N ALA A 524 17.13 15.93 15.50
CA ALA A 524 16.17 16.57 16.40
C ALA A 524 14.76 15.93 16.33
N MET A 525 14.28 15.66 15.13
CA MET A 525 12.99 15.00 14.89
C MET A 525 13.00 13.52 15.21
N GLY A 526 14.18 12.89 15.24
CA GLY A 526 14.38 11.52 15.66
C GLY A 526 14.21 11.31 17.16
N GLU A 527 14.87 12.15 17.95
CA GLU A 527 14.94 11.97 19.40
C GLU A 527 13.60 12.24 20.10
N ILE A 528 12.89 13.29 19.69
CA ILE A 528 11.67 13.74 20.39
C ILE A 528 10.60 12.63 20.44
N PRO A 529 10.20 12.00 19.31
CA PRO A 529 9.20 10.93 19.33
C PRO A 529 9.66 9.68 20.09
N ILE A 530 10.94 9.32 20.00
CA ILE A 530 11.47 8.13 20.69
C ILE A 530 11.50 8.35 22.20
N ILE A 531 11.87 9.54 22.67
CA ILE A 531 11.80 9.92 24.09
C ILE A 531 10.36 9.88 24.60
N ILE A 532 9.39 10.38 23.83
CA ILE A 532 7.97 10.29 24.19
C ILE A 532 7.53 8.82 24.28
N ALA A 533 7.94 7.98 23.33
CA ALA A 533 7.67 6.55 23.35
C ALA A 533 8.33 5.83 24.53
N LEU A 534 9.52 6.26 24.93
CA LEU A 534 10.26 5.77 26.11
C LEU A 534 9.50 6.10 27.39
N VAL A 535 9.09 7.35 27.58
CA VAL A 535 8.28 7.78 28.71
C VAL A 535 6.95 7.01 28.75
N ALA A 536 6.27 6.88 27.63
CA ALA A 536 5.02 6.13 27.53
C ALA A 536 5.21 4.65 27.89
N THR A 537 6.31 4.03 27.45
CA THR A 537 6.63 2.63 27.74
C THR A 537 6.99 2.43 29.21
N PHE A 538 7.72 3.38 29.81
CA PHE A 538 8.04 3.38 31.23
C PHE A 538 6.78 3.52 32.10
N ILE A 539 5.86 4.43 31.74
CA ILE A 539 4.56 4.55 32.42
C ILE A 539 3.75 3.26 32.31
N GLN A 540 3.74 2.62 31.13
CA GLN A 540 3.06 1.33 30.94
C GLN A 540 3.66 0.24 31.81
N TRP A 541 5.00 0.21 31.94
CA TRP A 541 5.72 -0.71 32.80
C TRP A 541 5.32 -0.52 34.27
N MET A 542 5.45 0.69 34.81
CA MET A 542 5.07 0.97 36.22
C MET A 542 3.62 0.58 36.52
N ARG A 543 2.70 0.85 35.59
CA ARG A 543 1.29 0.45 35.73
C ARG A 543 1.08 -1.05 35.64
N SER A 544 1.89 -1.78 34.88
CA SER A 544 1.82 -3.24 34.79
C SER A 544 2.31 -3.87 36.08
N ASP A 545 3.48 -3.44 36.56
CA ASP A 545 4.11 -3.96 37.77
C ASP A 545 3.25 -3.70 39.01
N ALA A 546 2.67 -2.50 39.14
CA ALA A 546 1.73 -2.21 40.23
C ALA A 546 0.47 -3.12 40.20
N ARG A 547 0.01 -3.52 39.01
CA ARG A 547 -1.13 -4.45 38.87
C ARG A 547 -0.73 -5.88 39.18
N GLU A 548 0.47 -6.29 38.81
CA GLU A 548 1.01 -7.62 39.12
C GLU A 548 1.30 -7.78 40.61
N ALA A 549 1.92 -6.78 41.24
CA ALA A 549 2.14 -6.73 42.68
C ALA A 549 0.81 -6.87 43.45
N LYS A 550 -0.21 -6.09 43.10
CA LYS A 550 -1.54 -6.18 43.73
C LYS A 550 -2.21 -7.56 43.55
N ARG A 551 -1.96 -8.25 42.43
CA ARG A 551 -2.46 -9.61 42.21
C ARG A 551 -1.68 -10.63 43.04
N ALA A 552 -0.36 -10.46 43.16
CA ALA A 552 0.49 -11.30 43.98
C ALA A 552 0.12 -11.18 45.46
N ASP A 553 -0.09 -9.97 45.97
CA ASP A 553 -0.55 -9.72 47.35
C ASP A 553 -1.87 -10.43 47.63
N LYS A 554 -2.87 -10.26 46.73
CA LYS A 554 -4.17 -10.92 46.87
C LYS A 554 -4.07 -12.46 46.86
N ASN A 555 -3.20 -13.02 46.01
CA ASN A 555 -2.98 -14.46 45.98
C ASN A 555 -2.28 -14.93 47.26
N SER A 556 -1.28 -14.19 47.75
CA SER A 556 -0.60 -14.48 49.01
C SER A 556 -1.55 -14.44 50.20
N GLU A 557 -2.44 -13.45 50.27
CA GLU A 557 -3.48 -13.37 51.32
C GLU A 557 -4.42 -14.58 51.27
N ARG A 558 -4.83 -15.00 50.08
CA ARG A 558 -5.67 -16.18 49.89
C ARG A 558 -4.94 -17.46 50.30
N ASP A 559 -3.71 -17.64 49.85
CA ASP A 559 -2.92 -18.85 50.11
C ASP A 559 -2.59 -18.94 51.63
N LEU A 560 -2.34 -17.81 52.30
CA LEU A 560 -2.22 -17.73 53.76
C LEU A 560 -3.54 -18.09 54.46
N ALA A 561 -4.69 -17.64 53.96
CA ALA A 561 -5.99 -18.00 54.53
C ALA A 561 -6.29 -19.50 54.39
N GLU A 562 -6.02 -20.08 53.21
CA GLU A 562 -6.15 -21.53 52.96
C GLU A 562 -5.22 -22.35 53.86
N TYR A 563 -3.97 -21.89 54.05
CA TYR A 563 -3.02 -22.53 54.95
C TYR A 563 -3.45 -22.46 56.42
N ASN A 564 -3.96 -21.31 56.86
CA ASN A 564 -4.50 -21.14 58.22
C ASN A 564 -5.72 -22.03 58.46
N GLU A 565 -6.61 -22.19 57.47
CA GLU A 565 -7.75 -23.12 57.53
C GLU A 565 -7.31 -24.59 57.58
N TYR A 566 -6.24 -24.95 56.86
CA TYR A 566 -5.66 -26.28 56.95
C TYR A 566 -5.11 -26.57 58.36
N LEU A 567 -4.39 -25.61 58.94
CA LEU A 567 -3.86 -25.71 60.31
C LEU A 567 -4.98 -25.80 61.35
N SER A 568 -6.08 -25.05 61.19
CA SER A 568 -7.22 -25.14 62.12
C SER A 568 -7.90 -26.51 62.08
N LYS A 569 -8.13 -27.07 60.88
CA LYS A 569 -8.65 -28.44 60.71
C LYS A 569 -7.75 -29.51 61.33
N LEU A 570 -6.44 -29.34 61.23
CA LEU A 570 -5.46 -30.21 61.89
C LEU A 570 -5.55 -30.14 63.41
N ALA A 571 -5.70 -28.93 63.96
CA ALA A 571 -5.83 -28.70 65.39
C ALA A 571 -7.14 -29.28 65.95
N GLU A 572 -8.25 -29.17 65.22
CA GLU A 572 -9.53 -29.79 65.58
C GLU A 572 -9.43 -31.32 65.62
N ARG A 573 -8.88 -31.94 64.56
CA ARG A 573 -8.68 -33.40 64.53
C ARG A 573 -7.83 -33.93 65.68
N ARG A 574 -6.88 -33.14 66.17
CA ARG A 574 -6.01 -33.51 67.30
C ARG A 574 -6.68 -33.37 68.66
N LYS A 575 -7.77 -32.61 68.76
CA LYS A 575 -8.59 -32.52 69.99
C LYS A 575 -9.60 -33.65 70.10
N ASP A 576 -10.01 -34.21 68.97
CA ASP A 576 -10.97 -35.33 68.89
C ASP A 576 -10.32 -36.72 68.95
N SER A 577 -8.97 -36.78 68.96
CA SER A 577 -8.15 -37.99 69.15
C SER A 577 -7.53 -38.00 70.54
#